data_AF-A0A3N5VPD8-F1
#
_entry.id   AF-A0A3N5VPD8-F1
#
_cell.length_a   1.000
_cell.length_b   1.000
_cell.length_c   1.000
_cell.angle_alpha   90.00
_cell.angle_beta   90.00
_cell.angle_gamma   90.00
#
_symmetry.space_group_name_H-M   'P 1'
#
loop_
_entity.id
_entity.type
_entity.pdbx_description
1 polymer ?
#
loop_
_entity_poly.entity_id
_entity_poly.type
_entity_poly.pdbx_seq_one_letter_code
_entity_poly.pdbx_strand_id
1 'polypeptide(L)'
;DCVSVHLADLTIAGSSLEEIIALADRYQAWAQIERAFHQADLAAQSWLGQGNVDTRALKNILGVLSGLVYPYNALGAAPDTIAANRLGQPGLWRLGISGDYPILLVELDDSRQLELVRQAMECHRYLRSRRFETDLVILNQQQTDYGAELNGLLYRLASRVNSDQWLNQRGGIFIVYSDQMHPDERTLLRTAARVILYGERGSLEEQLPGYSIQVQHLPHFAPVRERPHPQVHLPVGEKTEEEKELQFYNGHGGYSKDGREYVIHVGPGEPTPAPWVNVIGYPTFGFLVSEGGSQTTWALNSGENRLTPWFNDPVRDPTGEALYLRDEETGEVWTPTPLPAGEEELYTVRHGAGYTIFEHESHGLAQSLTLFASPEDPVKIIHLRVKNTWDHTRRITATQYVEWVLGLTHAASQPFIIPEFDPSRECLLATNPYNTEFAGRVAFLTTCDPIHGLTADRLEFIGRNGSMRSPAALRRIGLERRITPGEDPCAVLQVHLDLQPGATEEIYFILGQG
;
A
#
# COMPACT_ATOMS: atom_id res chain seq x y z
N ASP A 1 -15.90 5.03 -42.37
CA ASP A 1 -14.85 5.95 -41.91
C ASP A 1 -14.79 5.96 -40.40
N CYS A 2 -13.75 5.35 -39.84
CA CYS A 2 -13.51 5.39 -38.39
C CYS A 2 -12.83 6.73 -38.08
N VAL A 3 -13.53 7.64 -37.41
CA VAL A 3 -12.93 8.89 -36.91
C VAL A 3 -12.07 8.52 -35.71
N SER A 4 -10.74 8.67 -35.83
CA SER A 4 -9.83 8.54 -34.69
C SER A 4 -9.71 9.89 -33.97
N VAL A 5 -9.83 9.85 -32.65
CA VAL A 5 -9.53 11.00 -31.77
C VAL A 5 -8.17 10.73 -31.13
N HIS A 6 -7.27 11.71 -31.24
CA HIS A 6 -5.95 11.65 -30.62
C HIS A 6 -5.92 12.60 -29.42
N LEU A 7 -5.39 12.12 -28.30
CA LEU A 7 -5.23 12.87 -27.07
C LEU A 7 -3.78 12.75 -26.60
N ALA A 8 -3.22 13.83 -26.07
CA ALA A 8 -1.90 13.85 -25.48
C ALA A 8 -1.93 14.68 -24.20
N ASP A 9 -1.39 14.12 -23.12
CA ASP A 9 -1.22 14.82 -21.86
C ASP A 9 0.19 15.43 -21.80
N LEU A 10 0.26 16.71 -21.42
CA LEU A 10 1.51 17.47 -21.37
C LEU A 10 1.83 17.82 -19.92
N THR A 11 3.02 17.43 -19.46
CA THR A 11 3.59 17.91 -18.20
C THR A 11 4.71 18.89 -18.51
N ILE A 12 4.57 20.12 -18.00
CA ILE A 12 5.51 21.21 -18.27
C ILE A 12 6.04 21.72 -16.93
N ALA A 13 7.37 21.84 -16.84
CA ALA A 13 8.05 22.48 -15.74
C ALA A 13 8.91 23.63 -16.28
N GLY A 14 9.00 24.73 -15.54
CA GLY A 14 9.75 25.92 -15.91
C GLY A 14 10.11 26.74 -14.68
N SER A 15 11.01 27.70 -14.85
CA SER A 15 11.49 28.58 -13.79
C SER A 15 10.55 29.75 -13.48
N SER A 16 9.58 30.02 -14.36
CA SER A 16 8.54 31.03 -14.19
C SER A 16 7.23 30.62 -14.87
N LEU A 17 6.12 31.26 -14.45
CA LEU A 17 4.81 31.07 -15.07
C LEU A 17 4.82 31.43 -16.57
N GLU A 18 5.52 32.49 -16.93
CA GLU A 18 5.66 32.96 -18.32
C GLU A 18 6.35 31.93 -19.21
N GLU A 19 7.41 31.28 -18.70
CA GLU A 19 8.12 30.22 -19.42
C GLU A 19 7.22 28.99 -19.63
N ILE A 20 6.44 28.62 -18.60
CA ILE A 20 5.49 27.51 -18.66
C ILE A 20 4.41 27.77 -19.71
N ILE A 21 3.80 28.95 -19.70
CA ILE A 21 2.77 29.34 -20.69
C ILE A 21 3.37 29.34 -22.10
N ALA A 22 4.54 29.94 -22.29
CA ALA A 22 5.20 29.96 -23.59
C ALA A 22 5.58 28.56 -24.11
N LEU A 23 5.92 27.62 -23.21
CA LEU A 23 6.13 26.22 -23.59
C LEU A 23 4.80 25.53 -23.91
N ALA A 24 3.73 25.77 -23.14
CA ALA A 24 2.40 25.21 -23.40
C ALA A 24 1.86 25.65 -24.77
N ASP A 25 2.01 26.93 -25.10
CA ASP A 25 1.61 27.48 -26.40
C ASP A 25 2.34 26.81 -27.57
N ARG A 26 3.62 26.45 -27.40
CA ARG A 26 4.39 25.71 -28.43
C ARG A 26 3.84 24.32 -28.70
N TYR A 27 3.23 23.68 -27.71
CA TYR A 27 2.67 22.33 -27.83
C TYR A 27 1.17 22.30 -28.13
N GLN A 28 0.53 23.45 -28.41
CA GLN A 28 -0.87 23.47 -28.88
C GLN A 28 -1.07 22.80 -30.24
N ALA A 29 -0.02 22.69 -31.07
CA ALA A 29 -0.07 22.04 -32.36
C ALA A 29 0.33 20.57 -32.28
N TRP A 30 -0.56 19.66 -32.71
CA TRP A 30 -0.31 18.21 -32.71
C TRP A 30 0.99 17.80 -33.39
N ALA A 31 1.36 18.47 -34.50
CA ALA A 31 2.62 18.20 -35.21
C ALA A 31 3.88 18.41 -34.35
N GLN A 32 3.83 19.31 -33.36
CA GLN A 32 4.95 19.51 -32.43
C GLN A 32 5.01 18.41 -31.37
N ILE A 33 3.85 17.92 -30.93
CA ILE A 33 3.76 16.76 -30.03
C ILE A 33 4.34 15.52 -30.72
N GLU A 34 3.93 15.24 -31.96
CA GLU A 34 4.46 14.12 -32.75
C GLU A 34 5.97 14.23 -32.97
N ARG A 35 6.46 15.43 -33.31
CA ARG A 35 7.90 15.68 -33.44
C ARG A 35 8.64 15.42 -32.14
N ALA A 36 8.08 15.81 -31.00
CA ALA A 36 8.70 15.57 -29.69
C ALA A 36 8.82 14.08 -29.38
N PHE A 37 7.76 13.30 -29.63
CA PHE A 37 7.80 11.84 -29.48
C PHE A 37 8.87 11.20 -30.38
N HIS A 38 8.93 11.61 -31.65
CA HIS A 38 9.94 11.10 -32.58
C HIS A 38 11.37 11.46 -32.15
N GLN A 39 11.58 12.69 -31.67
CA GLN A 39 12.89 13.11 -31.15
C GLN A 39 13.28 12.34 -29.88
N ALA A 40 12.31 12.08 -29.00
CA ALA A 40 12.53 11.27 -27.80
C ALA A 40 12.91 9.82 -28.15
N ASP A 41 12.25 9.22 -29.14
CA ASP A 41 12.57 7.86 -29.62
C ASP A 41 13.98 7.79 -30.24
N LEU A 42 14.33 8.73 -31.13
CA LEU A 42 15.69 8.80 -31.68
C LEU A 42 16.76 8.99 -30.60
N ALA A 43 16.50 9.84 -29.61
CA ALA A 43 17.40 10.04 -28.49
C ALA A 43 17.53 8.76 -27.64
N ALA A 44 16.43 8.06 -27.38
CA ALA A 44 16.44 6.80 -26.64
C ALA A 44 17.22 5.71 -27.38
N GLN A 45 17.02 5.54 -28.68
CA GLN A 45 17.73 4.56 -29.51
C GLN A 45 19.24 4.85 -29.59
N SER A 46 19.60 6.12 -29.83
CA SER A 46 21.00 6.56 -29.84
C SER A 46 21.68 6.23 -28.51
N TRP A 47 20.99 6.49 -27.41
CA TRP A 47 21.49 6.23 -26.07
C TRP A 47 21.64 4.72 -25.79
N LEU A 48 20.66 3.89 -26.17
CA LEU A 48 20.74 2.44 -26.05
C LEU A 48 21.92 1.88 -26.84
N GLY A 49 22.16 2.43 -28.04
CA GLY A 49 23.31 2.10 -28.89
C GLY A 49 24.65 2.42 -28.22
N GLN A 50 24.81 3.59 -27.59
CA GLN A 50 26.03 3.94 -26.85
C GLN A 50 26.29 3.00 -25.67
N GLY A 51 25.23 2.46 -25.06
CA GLY A 51 25.30 1.53 -23.94
C GLY A 51 25.53 0.06 -24.34
N ASN A 52 25.49 -0.27 -25.64
CA ASN A 52 25.40 -1.63 -26.18
C ASN A 52 24.24 -2.45 -25.56
N VAL A 53 23.12 -1.80 -25.26
CA VAL A 53 21.94 -2.45 -24.69
C VAL A 53 21.00 -2.86 -25.81
N ASP A 54 20.99 -4.15 -26.12
CA ASP A 54 20.04 -4.72 -27.08
C ASP A 54 18.64 -4.90 -26.47
N THR A 55 17.67 -5.31 -27.30
CA THR A 55 16.28 -5.51 -26.87
C THR A 55 16.15 -6.54 -25.75
N ARG A 56 16.97 -7.59 -25.77
CA ARG A 56 16.93 -8.68 -24.77
C ARG A 56 17.45 -8.18 -23.42
N ALA A 57 18.59 -7.50 -23.42
CA ALA A 57 19.17 -6.85 -22.25
C ALA A 57 18.19 -5.81 -21.67
N LEU A 58 17.60 -4.96 -22.52
CA LEU A 58 16.63 -3.96 -22.07
C LEU A 58 15.42 -4.61 -21.38
N LYS A 59 14.84 -5.67 -21.97
CA LYS A 59 13.74 -6.43 -21.36
C LYS A 59 14.12 -6.96 -19.97
N ASN A 60 15.30 -7.56 -19.84
CA ASN A 60 15.78 -8.08 -18.56
C ASN A 60 16.00 -6.98 -17.52
N ILE A 61 16.58 -5.86 -17.94
CA ILE A 61 16.79 -4.68 -17.08
C ILE A 61 15.45 -4.12 -16.58
N LEU A 62 14.45 -4.02 -17.46
CA LEU A 62 13.11 -3.57 -17.07
C LEU A 62 12.43 -4.58 -16.13
N GLY A 63 12.68 -5.88 -16.29
CA GLY A 63 12.22 -6.91 -15.36
C GLY A 63 12.83 -6.74 -13.95
N VAL A 64 14.15 -6.52 -13.87
CA VAL A 64 14.83 -6.21 -12.61
C VAL A 64 14.30 -4.91 -12.00
N LEU A 65 14.19 -3.85 -12.80
CA LEU A 65 13.63 -2.56 -12.36
C LEU A 65 12.23 -2.73 -11.78
N SER A 66 11.38 -3.53 -12.43
CA SER A 66 10.04 -3.83 -11.93
C SER A 66 10.08 -4.46 -10.55
N GLY A 67 10.97 -5.43 -10.30
CA GLY A 67 11.13 -6.05 -8.98
C GLY A 67 11.76 -5.11 -7.94
N LEU A 68 12.64 -4.20 -8.36
CA LEU A 68 13.22 -3.18 -7.47
C LEU A 68 12.21 -2.11 -7.06
N VAL A 69 11.27 -1.73 -7.94
CA VAL A 69 10.24 -0.72 -7.65
C VAL A 69 9.04 -1.32 -6.93
N TYR A 70 8.54 -2.45 -7.44
CA TYR A 70 7.39 -3.18 -6.91
C TYR A 70 7.85 -4.56 -6.46
N PRO A 71 8.27 -4.72 -5.20
CA PRO A 71 8.77 -6.00 -4.71
C PRO A 71 7.64 -7.03 -4.66
N TYR A 72 7.93 -8.24 -5.11
CA TYR A 72 7.03 -9.40 -5.01
C TYR A 72 7.83 -10.67 -4.77
N ASN A 73 7.22 -11.62 -4.08
CA ASN A 73 7.87 -12.80 -3.50
C ASN A 73 8.73 -13.63 -4.47
N ALA A 74 8.41 -13.67 -5.76
CA ALA A 74 9.13 -14.53 -6.70
C ALA A 74 10.59 -14.09 -6.94
N LEU A 75 10.91 -12.81 -6.73
CA LEU A 75 12.27 -12.28 -6.87
C LEU A 75 12.94 -11.94 -5.54
N GLY A 76 12.20 -11.90 -4.44
CA GLY A 76 12.71 -11.54 -3.11
C GLY A 76 13.18 -12.73 -2.28
N ALA A 77 13.37 -12.50 -0.98
CA ALA A 77 13.63 -13.55 -0.02
C ALA A 77 12.40 -14.45 0.19
N ALA A 78 12.64 -15.71 0.56
CA ALA A 78 11.57 -16.62 0.93
C ALA A 78 10.88 -16.15 2.23
N PRO A 79 9.57 -16.42 2.42
CA PRO A 79 8.82 -15.99 3.60
C PRO A 79 9.47 -16.37 4.94
N ASP A 80 10.00 -17.60 5.04
CA ASP A 80 10.69 -18.07 6.25
C ASP A 80 11.96 -17.26 6.56
N THR A 81 12.66 -16.79 5.53
CA THR A 81 13.85 -15.92 5.71
C THR A 81 13.43 -14.54 6.19
N ILE A 82 12.33 -14.00 5.66
CA ILE A 82 11.75 -12.73 6.09
C ILE A 82 11.30 -12.81 7.56
N ALA A 83 10.55 -13.86 7.91
CA ALA A 83 10.10 -14.13 9.28
C ALA A 83 11.25 -14.32 10.28
N ALA A 84 12.42 -14.80 9.82
CA ALA A 84 13.59 -15.02 10.66
C ALA A 84 14.41 -13.74 10.93
N ASN A 85 14.14 -12.61 10.26
CA ASN A 85 14.92 -11.40 10.47
C ASN A 85 14.72 -10.83 11.88
N ARG A 86 15.82 -10.44 12.52
CA ARG A 86 15.87 -9.83 13.85
C ARG A 86 16.67 -8.52 13.87
N LEU A 87 17.28 -8.13 12.75
CA LEU A 87 18.11 -6.96 12.64
C LEU A 87 17.40 -5.86 11.84
N GLY A 88 17.69 -4.61 12.19
CA GLY A 88 17.26 -3.45 11.43
C GLY A 88 18.30 -2.97 10.42
N GLN A 89 18.00 -1.87 9.73
CA GLN A 89 18.88 -1.23 8.75
C GLN A 89 20.35 -1.09 9.19
N PRO A 90 20.68 -0.70 10.45
CA PRO A 90 22.07 -0.55 10.89
C PRO A 90 22.93 -1.81 10.79
N GLY A 91 22.33 -3.00 10.74
CA GLY A 91 23.05 -4.25 10.53
C GLY A 91 23.76 -4.31 9.17
N LEU A 92 23.29 -3.55 8.16
CA LEU A 92 23.92 -3.46 6.84
C LEU A 92 25.20 -2.61 6.83
N TRP A 93 25.37 -1.69 7.79
CA TRP A 93 26.46 -0.71 7.77
C TRP A 93 27.83 -1.35 7.96
N ARG A 94 27.91 -2.51 8.61
CA ARG A 94 29.14 -3.32 8.72
C ARG A 94 29.64 -3.82 7.36
N LEU A 95 28.73 -3.96 6.39
CA LEU A 95 29.02 -4.34 5.01
C LEU A 95 29.34 -3.10 4.14
N GLY A 96 29.31 -1.89 4.72
CA GLY A 96 29.45 -0.63 3.98
C GLY A 96 28.20 -0.22 3.19
N ILE A 97 27.09 -0.94 3.34
CA ILE A 97 25.83 -0.73 2.62
C ILE A 97 24.92 0.15 3.48
N SER A 98 24.37 1.24 2.94
CA SER A 98 23.52 2.15 3.73
C SER A 98 22.13 1.57 4.00
N GLY A 99 21.57 0.84 3.03
CA GLY A 99 20.21 0.29 3.10
C GLY A 99 19.11 1.29 2.71
N ASP A 100 19.48 2.46 2.18
CA ASP A 100 18.50 3.48 1.75
C ASP A 100 17.97 3.20 0.33
N TYR A 101 18.77 2.52 -0.49
CA TYR A 101 18.44 2.21 -1.87
C TYR A 101 17.98 0.77 -2.02
N PRO A 102 17.12 0.47 -3.03
CA PRO A 102 16.79 -0.90 -3.41
C PRO A 102 18.05 -1.74 -3.63
N ILE A 103 18.13 -2.89 -2.96
CA ILE A 103 19.24 -3.82 -3.09
C ILE A 103 18.93 -4.89 -4.14
N LEU A 104 19.81 -5.03 -5.12
CA LEU A 104 19.92 -6.17 -6.03
C LEU A 104 21.03 -7.09 -5.52
N LEU A 105 20.66 -8.27 -5.03
CA LEU A 105 21.60 -9.25 -4.49
C LEU A 105 21.90 -10.33 -5.53
N VAL A 106 23.17 -10.66 -5.72
CA VAL A 106 23.63 -11.79 -6.54
C VAL A 106 24.46 -12.72 -5.67
N GLU A 107 24.00 -13.95 -5.46
CA GLU A 107 24.72 -14.97 -4.72
C GLU A 107 25.41 -15.94 -5.69
N LEU A 108 26.70 -16.21 -5.47
CA LEU A 108 27.49 -17.10 -6.32
C LEU A 108 28.57 -17.84 -5.53
N ASP A 109 28.95 -19.02 -6.02
CA ASP A 109 29.95 -19.89 -5.43
C ASP A 109 30.93 -20.47 -6.47
N ASP A 110 30.78 -20.13 -7.76
CA ASP A 110 31.58 -20.69 -8.85
C ASP A 110 31.91 -19.62 -9.92
N SER A 111 33.13 -19.66 -10.47
CA SER A 111 33.58 -18.77 -11.55
C SER A 111 32.80 -18.95 -12.85
N ARG A 112 32.14 -20.09 -13.07
CA ARG A 112 31.22 -20.33 -14.20
C ARG A 112 29.98 -19.44 -14.15
N GLN A 113 29.66 -18.86 -13.00
CA GLN A 113 28.48 -18.02 -12.78
C GLN A 113 28.75 -16.52 -13.02
N LEU A 114 29.98 -16.14 -13.43
CA LEU A 114 30.37 -14.74 -13.67
C LEU A 114 29.53 -14.04 -14.75
N GLU A 115 28.91 -14.79 -15.64
CA GLU A 115 28.02 -14.23 -16.66
C GLU A 115 26.78 -13.55 -16.05
N LEU A 116 26.20 -14.13 -14.99
CA LEU A 116 25.10 -13.51 -14.26
C LEU A 116 25.54 -12.20 -13.60
N VAL A 117 26.72 -12.19 -12.99
CA VAL A 117 27.30 -10.98 -12.38
C VAL A 117 27.53 -9.90 -13.42
N ARG A 118 28.05 -10.25 -14.61
CA ARG A 118 28.23 -9.32 -15.72
C ARG A 118 26.90 -8.66 -16.10
N GLN A 119 25.85 -9.46 -16.27
CA GLN A 119 24.50 -8.97 -16.59
C GLN A 119 23.93 -8.07 -15.48
N ALA A 120 24.14 -8.42 -14.22
CA ALA A 120 23.71 -7.61 -13.08
C ALA A 120 24.45 -6.26 -13.01
N MET A 121 25.77 -6.23 -13.25
CA MET A 121 26.55 -4.99 -13.32
C MET A 121 26.10 -4.10 -14.49
N GLU A 122 25.79 -4.69 -15.65
CA GLU A 122 25.23 -3.94 -16.79
C GLU A 122 23.86 -3.34 -16.48
N CYS A 123 23.01 -4.10 -15.78
CA CYS A 123 21.74 -3.62 -15.29
C CYS A 123 21.92 -2.45 -14.31
N HIS A 124 22.79 -2.59 -13.31
CA HIS A 124 23.13 -1.52 -12.37
C HIS A 124 23.60 -0.26 -13.08
N ARG A 125 24.55 -0.39 -14.02
CA ARG A 125 25.07 0.72 -14.82
C ARG A 125 23.97 1.42 -15.61
N TYR A 126 23.08 0.66 -16.25
CA TYR A 126 21.94 1.21 -16.98
C TYR A 126 21.01 1.99 -16.04
N LEU A 127 20.57 1.39 -14.95
CA LEU A 127 19.66 2.02 -14.00
C LEU A 127 20.25 3.32 -13.43
N ARG A 128 21.51 3.28 -13.02
CA ARG A 128 22.22 4.46 -12.49
C ARG A 128 22.33 5.58 -13.50
N SER A 129 22.59 5.26 -14.77
CA SER A 129 22.63 6.25 -15.85
C SER A 129 21.27 6.89 -16.13
N ARG A 130 20.18 6.24 -15.73
CA ARG A 130 18.80 6.75 -15.71
C ARG A 130 18.41 7.41 -14.38
N ARG A 131 19.38 7.68 -13.50
CA ARG A 131 19.19 8.26 -12.16
C ARG A 131 18.36 7.40 -11.21
N PHE A 132 18.26 6.11 -11.49
CA PHE A 132 17.72 5.13 -10.55
C PHE A 132 18.86 4.59 -9.68
N GLU A 133 18.92 5.00 -8.43
CA GLU A 133 19.95 4.59 -7.47
C GLU A 133 19.59 3.22 -6.87
N THR A 134 20.53 2.28 -6.95
CA THR A 134 20.36 0.91 -6.45
C THR A 134 21.71 0.38 -6.01
N ASP A 135 21.73 -0.38 -4.91
CA ASP A 135 22.93 -1.07 -4.44
C ASP A 135 22.97 -2.47 -5.05
N LEU A 136 24.02 -2.78 -5.82
CA LEU A 136 24.29 -4.13 -6.31
C LEU A 136 25.23 -4.82 -5.32
N VAL A 137 24.74 -5.86 -4.65
CA VAL A 137 25.52 -6.65 -3.70
C VAL A 137 25.84 -8.00 -4.31
N ILE A 138 27.11 -8.34 -4.37
CA ILE A 138 27.62 -9.61 -4.90
C ILE A 138 28.16 -10.41 -3.71
N LEU A 139 27.44 -11.46 -3.34
CA LEU A 139 27.75 -12.32 -2.21
C LEU A 139 28.51 -13.55 -2.69
N ASN A 140 29.82 -13.57 -2.42
CA ASN A 140 30.67 -14.73 -2.65
C ASN A 140 30.45 -15.75 -1.52
N GLN A 141 29.90 -16.92 -1.86
CA GLN A 141 29.63 -18.01 -0.92
C GLN A 141 30.82 -18.95 -0.71
N GLN A 142 31.91 -18.81 -1.48
CA GLN A 142 33.15 -19.56 -1.23
C GLN A 142 33.81 -19.09 0.08
N GLN A 143 34.43 -20.02 0.81
CA GLN A 143 35.26 -19.68 1.96
C GLN A 143 36.41 -18.76 1.54
N THR A 144 36.76 -17.76 2.34
CA THR A 144 37.71 -16.68 2.04
C THR A 144 39.04 -17.21 1.49
N ASP A 145 39.56 -18.31 2.06
CA ASP A 145 40.84 -18.92 1.66
C ASP A 145 40.82 -19.48 0.22
N TYR A 146 39.66 -19.94 -0.26
CA TYR A 146 39.46 -20.45 -1.62
C TYR A 146 38.81 -19.40 -2.54
N GLY A 147 38.11 -18.43 -1.97
CA GLY A 147 37.31 -17.41 -2.66
C GLY A 147 38.11 -16.25 -3.23
N ALA A 148 39.40 -16.11 -2.88
CA ALA A 148 40.24 -15.01 -3.32
C ALA A 148 40.39 -14.95 -4.86
N GLU A 149 40.45 -16.11 -5.54
CA GLU A 149 40.52 -16.16 -7.01
C GLU A 149 39.22 -15.65 -7.64
N LEU A 150 38.07 -16.13 -7.16
CA LEU A 150 36.76 -15.69 -7.62
C LEU A 150 36.56 -14.20 -7.36
N ASN A 151 36.94 -13.70 -6.19
CA ASN A 151 36.84 -12.28 -5.88
C ASN A 151 37.75 -11.43 -6.80
N GLY A 152 38.99 -11.88 -7.06
CA GLY A 152 39.87 -11.25 -8.04
C GLY A 152 39.31 -11.25 -9.46
N LEU A 153 38.50 -12.25 -9.84
CA LEU A 153 37.74 -12.25 -11.10
C LEU A 153 36.61 -11.22 -11.10
N LEU A 154 35.89 -11.06 -9.98
CA LEU A 154 34.81 -10.08 -9.82
C LEU A 154 35.30 -8.63 -9.96
N TYR A 155 36.42 -8.28 -9.31
CA TYR A 155 37.02 -6.95 -9.47
C TYR A 155 37.48 -6.68 -10.91
N ARG A 156 38.12 -7.68 -11.56
CA ARG A 156 38.51 -7.56 -12.98
C ARG A 156 37.30 -7.42 -13.91
N LEU A 157 36.20 -8.10 -13.59
CA LEU A 157 34.95 -7.99 -14.32
C LEU A 157 34.37 -6.58 -14.18
N ALA A 158 34.32 -6.03 -12.96
CA ALA A 158 33.86 -4.66 -12.70
C ALA A 158 34.63 -3.62 -13.53
N SER A 159 35.96 -3.74 -13.62
CA SER A 159 36.78 -2.88 -14.48
C SER A 159 36.46 -3.06 -15.97
N ARG A 160 36.23 -4.30 -16.42
CA ARG A 160 35.91 -4.59 -17.83
C ARG A 160 34.57 -3.97 -18.27
N VAL A 161 33.59 -3.93 -17.38
CA VAL A 161 32.27 -3.31 -17.63
C VAL A 161 32.24 -1.82 -17.26
N ASN A 162 33.39 -1.20 -16.97
CA ASN A 162 33.55 0.21 -16.59
C ASN A 162 32.67 0.61 -15.38
N SER A 163 32.62 -0.26 -14.36
CA SER A 163 31.83 -0.05 -13.13
C SER A 163 32.70 0.03 -11.87
N ASP A 164 34.02 0.03 -12.02
CA ASP A 164 35.02 0.10 -10.94
C ASP A 164 34.92 1.39 -10.12
N GLN A 165 34.59 2.53 -10.74
CA GLN A 165 34.34 3.79 -10.04
C GLN A 165 33.18 3.73 -9.04
N TRP A 166 32.31 2.72 -9.13
CA TRP A 166 31.14 2.55 -8.27
C TRP A 166 31.34 1.49 -7.18
N LEU A 167 32.52 0.88 -7.10
CA LEU A 167 32.83 -0.06 -6.03
C LEU A 167 32.82 0.66 -4.67
N ASN A 168 32.05 0.09 -3.72
CA ASN A 168 31.89 0.58 -2.35
C ASN A 168 31.43 2.05 -2.27
N GLN A 169 30.71 2.53 -3.30
CA GLN A 169 30.07 3.84 -3.29
C GLN A 169 28.59 3.71 -2.92
N ARG A 170 27.99 4.79 -2.44
CA ARG A 170 26.53 4.85 -2.17
C ARG A 170 25.74 4.65 -3.49
N GLY A 171 24.77 3.73 -3.51
CA GLY A 171 24.07 3.35 -4.74
C GLY A 171 25.00 2.60 -5.72
N GLY A 172 26.00 1.90 -5.19
CA GLY A 172 27.15 1.36 -5.92
C GLY A 172 27.17 -0.16 -5.95
N ILE A 173 28.37 -0.73 -6.08
CA ILE A 173 28.60 -2.18 -6.14
C ILE A 173 29.41 -2.61 -4.92
N PHE A 174 28.90 -3.59 -4.20
CA PHE A 174 29.54 -4.16 -3.00
C PHE A 174 29.84 -5.63 -3.26
N ILE A 175 31.10 -6.04 -3.08
CA ILE A 175 31.50 -7.44 -3.19
C ILE A 175 31.90 -7.91 -1.78
N VAL A 176 31.18 -8.91 -1.27
CA VAL A 176 31.25 -9.34 0.13
C VAL A 176 31.34 -10.86 0.25
N TYR A 177 32.01 -11.35 1.29
CA TYR A 177 32.15 -12.79 1.56
C TYR A 177 31.09 -13.27 2.56
N SER A 178 30.43 -14.38 2.24
CA SER A 178 29.37 -14.97 3.08
C SER A 178 29.90 -15.58 4.38
N ASP A 179 31.13 -16.10 4.38
CA ASP A 179 31.76 -16.72 5.56
C ASP A 179 32.27 -15.70 6.60
N GLN A 180 32.37 -14.42 6.22
CA GLN A 180 32.72 -13.32 7.11
C GLN A 180 31.51 -12.67 7.79
N MET A 181 30.29 -13.15 7.48
CA MET A 181 29.04 -12.61 8.03
C MET A 181 28.47 -13.49 9.12
N HIS A 182 27.89 -12.88 10.14
CA HIS A 182 27.02 -13.61 11.08
C HIS A 182 25.76 -14.12 10.34
N PRO A 183 25.20 -15.28 10.71
CA PRO A 183 23.96 -15.78 10.10
C PRO A 183 22.82 -14.75 10.05
N ASP A 184 22.65 -13.95 11.10
CA ASP A 184 21.62 -12.90 11.17
C ASP A 184 21.88 -11.75 10.19
N GLU A 185 23.14 -11.39 9.94
CA GLU A 185 23.52 -10.36 8.96
C GLU A 185 23.22 -10.84 7.53
N ARG A 186 23.45 -12.13 7.26
CA ARG A 186 23.07 -12.75 5.98
C ARG A 186 21.55 -12.80 5.80
N THR A 187 20.80 -13.14 6.86
CA THR A 187 19.33 -13.07 6.85
C THR A 187 18.89 -11.64 6.55
N LEU A 188 19.40 -10.64 7.28
CA LEU A 188 19.12 -9.23 7.03
C LEU A 188 19.36 -8.84 5.57
N LEU A 189 20.54 -9.16 5.03
CA LEU A 189 20.89 -8.82 3.65
C LEU A 189 19.91 -9.41 2.64
N ARG A 190 19.51 -10.68 2.81
CA ARG A 190 18.49 -11.31 1.97
C ARG A 190 17.13 -10.62 2.11
N THR A 191 16.71 -10.30 3.33
CA THR A 191 15.42 -9.62 3.56
C THR A 191 15.38 -8.19 3.05
N ALA A 192 16.52 -7.49 3.05
CA ALA A 192 16.63 -6.13 2.50
C ALA A 192 16.78 -6.10 0.98
N ALA A 193 17.18 -7.20 0.36
CA ALA A 193 17.21 -7.35 -1.08
C ALA A 193 15.79 -7.44 -1.66
N ARG A 194 15.48 -6.53 -2.59
CA ARG A 194 14.21 -6.56 -3.34
C ARG A 194 14.25 -7.56 -4.50
N VAL A 195 15.44 -7.81 -5.03
CA VAL A 195 15.70 -8.82 -6.06
C VAL A 195 16.92 -9.63 -5.64
N ILE A 196 16.79 -10.95 -5.61
CA ILE A 196 17.85 -11.91 -5.31
C ILE A 196 18.02 -12.84 -6.50
N LEU A 197 19.24 -12.88 -7.04
CA LEU A 197 19.65 -13.73 -8.13
C LEU A 197 20.66 -14.75 -7.63
N TYR A 198 20.55 -15.98 -8.12
CA TYR A 198 21.40 -17.10 -7.71
C TYR A 198 22.19 -17.60 -8.91
N GLY A 199 23.52 -17.67 -8.77
CA GLY A 199 24.42 -18.14 -9.84
C GLY A 199 24.09 -19.54 -10.33
N GLU A 200 23.67 -20.43 -9.43
CA GLU A 200 23.25 -21.80 -9.76
C GLU A 200 21.99 -21.89 -10.64
N ARG A 201 21.16 -20.83 -10.68
CA ARG A 201 19.92 -20.78 -11.47
C ARG A 201 20.14 -20.22 -12.88
N GLY A 202 21.38 -20.00 -13.28
CA GLY A 202 21.75 -19.59 -14.63
C GLY A 202 21.72 -18.08 -14.84
N SER A 203 21.43 -17.68 -16.08
CA SER A 203 21.42 -16.30 -16.54
C SER A 203 20.29 -15.46 -15.92
N LEU A 204 20.39 -14.14 -16.08
CA LEU A 204 19.38 -13.21 -15.59
C LEU A 204 17.99 -13.50 -16.18
N GLU A 205 17.91 -13.81 -17.48
CA GLU A 205 16.62 -14.06 -18.13
C GLU A 205 15.92 -15.32 -17.62
N GLU A 206 16.69 -16.36 -17.28
CA GLU A 206 16.15 -17.64 -16.77
C GLU A 206 15.52 -17.48 -15.37
N GLN A 207 15.93 -16.44 -14.63
CA GLN A 207 15.47 -16.17 -13.27
C GLN A 207 14.35 -15.12 -13.21
N LEU A 208 14.20 -14.29 -14.25
CA LEU A 208 13.12 -13.31 -14.31
C LEU A 208 11.80 -14.01 -14.67
N PRO A 209 10.73 -13.79 -13.90
CA PRO A 209 9.44 -14.40 -14.21
C PRO A 209 8.91 -13.87 -15.55
N GLY A 210 8.23 -14.75 -16.29
CA GLY A 210 7.48 -14.34 -17.47
C GLY A 210 6.35 -13.37 -17.13
N TYR A 211 5.75 -12.77 -18.16
CA TYR A 211 4.56 -11.92 -17.97
C TYR A 211 3.39 -12.75 -17.43
N SER A 212 2.80 -12.26 -16.34
CA SER A 212 1.61 -12.79 -15.63
C SER A 212 1.80 -14.13 -14.91
N ILE A 213 2.04 -14.06 -13.60
CA ILE A 213 1.73 -15.17 -12.70
C ILE A 213 0.20 -15.19 -12.57
N GLN A 214 -0.45 -16.24 -13.08
CA GLN A 214 -1.88 -16.44 -12.84
C GLN A 214 -2.09 -16.81 -11.36
N VAL A 215 -2.83 -15.97 -10.65
CA VAL A 215 -3.27 -16.27 -9.28
C VAL A 215 -4.66 -16.86 -9.37
N GLN A 216 -4.85 -18.05 -8.81
CA GLN A 216 -6.18 -18.63 -8.65
C GLN A 216 -6.82 -18.03 -7.41
N HIS A 217 -8.00 -17.45 -7.58
CA HIS A 217 -8.79 -16.87 -6.51
C HIS A 217 -10.00 -17.74 -6.17
N LEU A 218 -10.59 -17.50 -5.00
CA LEU A 218 -11.88 -18.08 -4.63
C LEU A 218 -12.98 -17.69 -5.64
N PRO A 219 -14.00 -18.54 -5.85
CA PRO A 219 -15.13 -18.24 -6.73
C PRO A 219 -15.84 -16.93 -6.37
N HIS A 220 -16.44 -16.31 -7.37
CA HIS A 220 -17.34 -15.18 -7.17
C HIS A 220 -18.56 -15.58 -6.34
N PHE A 221 -19.00 -14.67 -5.47
CA PHE A 221 -20.27 -14.81 -4.77
C PHE A 221 -21.42 -14.72 -5.78
N ALA A 222 -22.37 -15.64 -5.68
CA ALA A 222 -23.57 -15.65 -6.49
C ALA A 222 -24.75 -15.17 -5.61
N PRO A 223 -25.36 -14.02 -5.92
CA PRO A 223 -26.50 -13.51 -5.16
C PRO A 223 -27.65 -14.51 -5.12
N VAL A 224 -28.25 -14.67 -3.94
CA VAL A 224 -29.42 -15.53 -3.72
C VAL A 224 -30.71 -14.71 -3.77
N ARG A 225 -30.62 -13.40 -3.56
CA ARG A 225 -31.71 -12.44 -3.76
C ARG A 225 -31.34 -11.43 -4.83
N GLU A 226 -32.36 -11.01 -5.59
CA GLU A 226 -32.21 -9.84 -6.45
C GLU A 226 -31.99 -8.61 -5.59
N ARG A 227 -31.21 -7.67 -6.12
CA ARG A 227 -31.02 -6.38 -5.47
C ARG A 227 -32.40 -5.74 -5.29
N PRO A 228 -32.70 -5.19 -4.10
CA PRO A 228 -33.85 -4.32 -3.97
C PRO A 228 -33.74 -3.26 -5.08
N HIS A 229 -34.81 -3.05 -5.85
CA HIS A 229 -34.85 -1.88 -6.71
C HIS A 229 -34.58 -0.66 -5.82
N PRO A 230 -33.72 0.28 -6.25
CA PRO A 230 -33.51 1.51 -5.49
C PRO A 230 -34.90 2.08 -5.23
N GLN A 231 -35.33 2.05 -3.97
CA GLN A 231 -36.54 2.75 -3.59
C GLN A 231 -36.19 4.19 -3.89
N VAL A 232 -36.87 4.78 -4.87
CA VAL A 232 -36.76 6.21 -5.17
C VAL A 232 -37.01 6.92 -3.85
N HIS A 233 -35.93 7.30 -3.18
CA HIS A 233 -36.02 8.13 -2.01
C HIS A 233 -36.51 9.46 -2.56
N LEU A 234 -37.67 9.88 -2.03
CA LEU A 234 -38.23 11.19 -2.29
C LEU A 234 -37.13 12.24 -2.08
N PRO A 235 -37.11 13.34 -2.85
CA PRO A 235 -36.05 14.33 -2.78
C PRO A 235 -35.80 14.72 -1.32
N VAL A 236 -34.51 14.86 -0.98
CA VAL A 236 -34.01 15.34 0.32
C VAL A 236 -35.04 16.30 0.92
N GLY A 237 -35.76 15.78 1.91
CA GLY A 237 -36.87 16.47 2.55
C GLY A 237 -36.40 17.73 3.23
N GLU A 238 -37.35 18.59 3.58
CA GLU A 238 -37.12 19.78 4.41
C GLU A 238 -36.07 19.52 5.50
N LYS A 239 -35.16 20.49 5.67
CA LYS A 239 -34.10 20.44 6.69
C LYS A 239 -34.62 19.82 7.97
N THR A 240 -33.91 18.81 8.49
CA THR A 240 -34.26 18.21 9.78
C THR A 240 -34.36 19.30 10.86
N GLU A 241 -35.19 19.12 11.89
CA GLU A 241 -35.29 20.11 12.97
C GLU A 241 -33.92 20.34 13.64
N GLU A 242 -33.04 19.33 13.68
CA GLU A 242 -31.64 19.49 14.12
C GLU A 242 -30.82 20.42 13.20
N GLU A 243 -30.94 20.30 11.88
CA GLU A 243 -30.28 21.21 10.92
C GLU A 243 -30.70 22.67 11.09
N LYS A 244 -31.95 22.91 11.49
CA LYS A 244 -32.45 24.26 11.78
C LYS A 244 -31.87 24.82 13.09
N GLU A 245 -31.42 23.96 14.00
CA GLU A 245 -30.82 24.34 15.28
C GLU A 245 -29.29 24.53 15.23
N LEU A 246 -28.62 24.16 14.13
CA LEU A 246 -27.17 24.30 13.98
C LEU A 246 -26.74 25.78 14.02
N GLN A 247 -25.74 26.06 14.86
CA GLN A 247 -25.13 27.38 14.95
C GLN A 247 -24.11 27.57 13.81
N PHE A 248 -24.08 28.77 13.23
CA PHE A 248 -23.13 29.14 12.17
C PHE A 248 -23.15 28.23 10.92
N TYR A 249 -24.35 27.77 10.53
CA TYR A 249 -24.52 26.93 9.35
C TYR A 249 -23.98 27.58 8.07
N ASN A 250 -23.08 26.90 7.36
CA ASN A 250 -22.35 27.45 6.21
C ASN A 250 -22.75 26.86 4.85
N GLY A 251 -23.78 26.02 4.80
CA GLY A 251 -24.19 25.29 3.60
C GLY A 251 -23.91 23.79 3.70
N HIS A 252 -22.77 23.41 4.27
CA HIS A 252 -22.38 22.00 4.46
C HIS A 252 -22.52 21.53 5.92
N GLY A 253 -22.43 22.44 6.89
CA GLY A 253 -22.45 22.07 8.30
C GLY A 253 -22.44 23.26 9.26
N GLY A 254 -22.49 22.97 10.56
CA GLY A 254 -22.51 23.95 11.64
C GLY A 254 -22.26 23.32 13.01
N TYR A 255 -22.10 24.15 14.04
CA TYR A 255 -21.93 23.67 15.41
C TYR A 255 -23.26 23.19 16.00
N SER A 256 -23.20 22.12 16.80
CA SER A 256 -24.31 21.69 17.64
C SER A 256 -24.77 22.81 18.58
N LYS A 257 -26.01 22.72 19.08
CA LYS A 257 -26.60 23.72 19.97
C LYS A 257 -25.81 23.97 21.26
N ASP A 258 -25.10 22.96 21.74
CA ASP A 258 -24.21 23.04 22.90
C ASP A 258 -22.75 23.39 22.55
N GLY A 259 -22.43 23.49 21.25
CA GLY A 259 -21.12 23.84 20.72
C GLY A 259 -20.05 22.76 20.88
N ARG A 260 -20.43 21.52 21.22
CA ARG A 260 -19.48 20.41 21.47
C ARG A 260 -19.10 19.62 20.23
N GLU A 261 -19.95 19.63 19.22
CA GLU A 261 -19.77 18.91 17.98
C GLU A 261 -19.85 19.87 16.80
N TYR A 262 -19.08 19.60 15.75
CA TYR A 262 -19.27 20.18 14.44
C TYR A 262 -19.95 19.15 13.54
N VAL A 263 -21.18 19.46 13.12
CA VAL A 263 -22.04 18.57 12.32
C VAL A 263 -21.90 18.94 10.85
N ILE A 264 -21.63 17.94 10.01
CA ILE A 264 -21.39 18.05 8.58
C ILE A 264 -22.36 17.14 7.85
N HIS A 265 -22.98 17.65 6.81
CA HIS A 265 -23.84 16.92 5.91
C HIS A 265 -23.09 16.69 4.60
N VAL A 266 -22.89 15.42 4.26
CA VAL A 266 -22.18 15.01 3.04
C VAL A 266 -23.17 14.26 2.15
N GLY A 267 -23.61 14.94 1.09
CA GLY A 267 -24.56 14.40 0.11
C GLY A 267 -23.88 13.92 -1.18
N PRO A 268 -24.60 13.19 -2.05
CA PRO A 268 -24.08 12.73 -3.32
C PRO A 268 -23.72 13.89 -4.23
N GLY A 269 -22.44 13.96 -4.65
CA GLY A 269 -21.96 15.02 -5.54
C GLY A 269 -21.83 16.40 -4.90
N GLU A 270 -22.03 16.51 -3.58
CA GLU A 270 -21.86 17.73 -2.79
C GLU A 270 -20.76 17.55 -1.73
N PRO A 271 -19.51 17.24 -2.14
CA PRO A 271 -18.41 17.17 -1.18
C PRO A 271 -18.19 18.56 -0.55
N THR A 272 -17.54 18.57 0.61
CA THR A 272 -17.01 19.82 1.15
C THR A 272 -15.99 20.43 0.18
N PRO A 273 -15.69 21.74 0.26
CA PRO A 273 -14.70 22.38 -0.62
C PRO A 273 -13.27 21.82 -0.49
N ALA A 274 -12.96 21.19 0.65
CA ALA A 274 -11.73 20.50 0.95
C ALA A 274 -11.98 19.60 2.17
N PRO A 275 -11.27 18.46 2.33
CA PRO A 275 -11.50 17.55 3.45
C PRO A 275 -11.48 18.27 4.80
N TRP A 276 -12.58 18.20 5.53
CA TRP A 276 -12.72 18.72 6.89
C TRP A 276 -12.34 17.61 7.86
N VAL A 277 -11.26 17.85 8.59
CA VAL A 277 -10.61 16.80 9.37
C VAL A 277 -10.77 17.03 10.87
N ASN A 278 -10.94 15.93 11.61
CA ASN A 278 -10.79 15.87 13.05
C ASN A 278 -9.49 15.17 13.40
N VAL A 279 -8.75 15.72 14.36
CA VAL A 279 -7.48 15.16 14.85
C VAL A 279 -7.68 14.73 16.29
N ILE A 280 -7.59 13.42 16.53
CA ILE A 280 -7.82 12.81 17.83
C ILE A 280 -6.48 12.24 18.29
N GLY A 281 -5.87 12.87 19.28
CA GLY A 281 -4.52 12.55 19.71
C GLY A 281 -4.34 12.58 21.22
N TYR A 282 -3.59 11.61 21.71
CA TYR A 282 -3.07 11.46 23.06
C TYR A 282 -1.53 11.40 23.01
N PRO A 283 -0.82 11.48 24.15
CA PRO A 283 0.64 11.60 24.15
C PRO A 283 1.40 10.51 23.37
N THR A 284 0.84 9.30 23.27
CA THR A 284 1.50 8.14 22.66
C THR A 284 0.74 7.56 21.47
N PHE A 285 -0.39 8.13 21.06
CA PHE A 285 -1.24 7.55 20.02
C PHE A 285 -2.22 8.58 19.46
N GLY A 286 -2.56 8.48 18.18
CA GLY A 286 -3.60 9.31 17.62
C GLY A 286 -3.99 8.89 16.21
N PHE A 287 -5.05 9.50 15.73
CA PHE A 287 -5.47 9.39 14.34
C PHE A 287 -6.09 10.69 13.85
N LEU A 288 -6.10 10.85 12.54
CA LEU A 288 -6.82 11.90 11.83
C LEU A 288 -7.92 11.23 11.02
N VAL A 289 -9.08 11.86 10.95
CA VAL A 289 -10.21 11.40 10.12
C VAL A 289 -10.86 12.58 9.40
N SER A 290 -11.15 12.44 8.11
CA SER A 290 -11.95 13.40 7.34
C SER A 290 -13.45 13.09 7.43
N GLU A 291 -14.29 14.05 7.06
CA GLU A 291 -15.71 13.85 6.84
C GLU A 291 -16.02 12.86 5.70
N GLY A 292 -15.09 12.67 4.76
CA GLY A 292 -15.17 11.63 3.74
C GLY A 292 -14.93 10.23 4.29
N GLY A 293 -14.35 10.08 5.48
CA GLY A 293 -13.96 8.79 6.05
C GLY A 293 -12.49 8.41 5.82
N SER A 294 -11.69 9.31 5.23
CA SER A 294 -10.24 9.14 5.09
C SER A 294 -9.57 9.17 6.44
N GLN A 295 -8.66 8.23 6.68
CA GLN A 295 -8.09 7.98 8.00
C GLN A 295 -6.59 7.73 7.93
N THR A 296 -5.87 8.22 8.93
CA THR A 296 -4.47 7.90 9.19
C THR A 296 -4.25 7.77 10.68
N THR A 297 -3.62 6.69 11.11
CA THR A 297 -3.42 6.30 12.51
C THR A 297 -1.93 6.16 12.76
N TRP A 298 -1.45 6.62 13.92
CA TRP A 298 -0.04 6.56 14.31
C TRP A 298 0.10 6.21 15.79
N ALA A 299 1.27 5.69 16.13
CA ALA A 299 1.67 5.42 17.50
C ALA A 299 3.00 6.12 17.78
N LEU A 300 3.09 6.81 18.93
CA LEU A 300 4.18 7.67 19.39
C LEU A 300 4.52 8.88 18.51
N ASN A 301 4.71 8.68 17.21
CA ASN A 301 5.20 9.71 16.30
C ASN A 301 4.42 9.67 14.97
N SER A 302 3.70 10.74 14.68
CA SER A 302 2.86 10.87 13.48
C SER A 302 3.65 11.04 12.18
N GLY A 303 4.93 11.44 12.27
CA GLY A 303 5.83 11.56 11.13
C GLY A 303 6.53 10.24 10.81
N GLU A 304 7.11 9.60 11.84
CA GLU A 304 8.08 8.51 11.70
C GLU A 304 7.50 7.11 11.97
N ASN A 305 6.35 7.01 12.65
CA ASN A 305 5.73 5.73 13.00
C ASN A 305 4.21 5.76 12.77
N ARG A 306 3.84 5.93 11.50
CA ARG A 306 2.46 5.77 11.05
C ARG A 306 2.12 4.29 10.98
N LEU A 307 0.97 3.90 11.52
CA LEU A 307 0.42 2.55 11.38
C LEU A 307 -0.23 2.38 10.01
N THR A 308 -0.90 3.43 9.52
CA THR A 308 -1.63 3.45 8.24
C THR A 308 -1.20 4.66 7.40
N PRO A 309 -1.38 4.63 6.07
CA PRO A 309 -0.88 5.68 5.19
C PRO A 309 -1.64 7.00 5.39
N TRP A 310 -0.92 8.11 5.28
CA TRP A 310 -1.52 9.43 5.13
C TRP A 310 -1.33 9.89 3.69
N PHE A 311 -2.44 10.30 3.08
CA PHE A 311 -2.46 10.87 1.76
C PHE A 311 -2.74 12.37 1.87
N ASN A 312 -1.81 13.19 1.37
CA ASN A 312 -1.99 14.64 1.31
C ASN A 312 -2.64 15.04 -0.02
N ASP A 313 -3.83 14.49 -0.30
CA ASP A 313 -4.58 14.70 -1.56
C ASP A 313 -5.97 15.30 -1.25
N PRO A 314 -6.13 16.62 -1.39
CA PRO A 314 -7.39 17.31 -1.07
C PRO A 314 -8.49 17.09 -2.11
N VAL A 315 -8.20 16.44 -3.25
CA VAL A 315 -9.16 16.22 -4.33
C VAL A 315 -9.82 14.86 -4.20
N ARG A 316 -9.01 13.82 -3.97
CA ARG A 316 -9.50 12.43 -3.91
C ARG A 316 -9.78 11.95 -2.50
N ASP A 317 -9.14 12.58 -1.51
CA ASP A 317 -9.13 12.16 -0.11
C ASP A 317 -9.05 10.64 0.09
N PRO A 318 -8.00 9.97 -0.46
CA PRO A 318 -7.91 8.52 -0.41
C PRO A 318 -7.56 8.05 1.00
N THR A 319 -7.98 6.82 1.32
CA THR A 319 -7.83 6.23 2.65
C THR A 319 -7.06 4.92 2.62
N GLY A 320 -6.30 4.66 3.67
CA GLY A 320 -5.69 3.35 3.97
C GLY A 320 -6.47 2.53 4.99
N GLU A 321 -7.59 3.06 5.50
CA GLU A 321 -8.46 2.38 6.45
C GLU A 321 -9.91 2.48 5.97
N ALA A 322 -10.64 1.38 6.02
CA ALA A 322 -12.06 1.37 5.66
C ALA A 322 -12.79 0.23 6.36
N LEU A 323 -14.02 0.49 6.79
CA LEU A 323 -14.95 -0.53 7.23
C LEU A 323 -15.97 -0.77 6.12
N TYR A 324 -15.99 -1.98 5.56
CA TYR A 324 -16.96 -2.36 4.55
C TYR A 324 -18.09 -3.15 5.18
N LEU A 325 -19.30 -2.97 4.66
CA LEU A 325 -20.43 -3.85 4.92
C LEU A 325 -20.78 -4.56 3.62
N ARG A 326 -21.11 -5.85 3.74
CA ARG A 326 -21.60 -6.65 2.63
C ARG A 326 -22.89 -7.37 3.02
N ASP A 327 -23.89 -7.30 2.16
CA ASP A 327 -25.08 -8.15 2.29
C ASP A 327 -24.80 -9.55 1.71
N GLU A 328 -24.94 -10.59 2.54
CA GLU A 328 -24.66 -11.99 2.18
C GLU A 328 -25.81 -12.67 1.40
N GLU A 329 -26.86 -11.94 1.05
CA GLU A 329 -27.94 -12.40 0.19
C GLU A 329 -27.89 -11.72 -1.19
N THR A 330 -27.57 -10.42 -1.25
CA THR A 330 -27.51 -9.63 -2.50
C THR A 330 -26.09 -9.46 -3.05
N GLY A 331 -25.06 -9.58 -2.20
CA GLY A 331 -23.67 -9.34 -2.55
C GLY A 331 -23.30 -7.87 -2.72
N GLU A 332 -24.17 -6.94 -2.31
CA GLU A 332 -23.87 -5.50 -2.31
C GLU A 332 -22.83 -5.15 -1.26
N VAL A 333 -21.95 -4.22 -1.60
CA VAL A 333 -20.80 -3.83 -0.77
C VAL A 333 -20.76 -2.31 -0.71
N TRP A 334 -20.79 -1.75 0.49
CA TRP A 334 -20.74 -0.31 0.74
C TRP A 334 -19.91 0.00 1.99
N THR A 335 -19.71 1.29 2.27
CA THR A 335 -19.10 1.78 3.53
C THR A 335 -20.10 2.63 4.32
N PRO A 336 -20.05 2.61 5.67
CA PRO A 336 -20.83 3.50 6.52
C PRO A 336 -20.30 4.95 6.50
N THR A 337 -19.21 5.19 5.76
CA THR A 337 -18.61 6.49 5.45
C THR A 337 -18.86 6.87 3.99
N PRO A 338 -18.86 8.18 3.62
CA PRO A 338 -19.07 8.63 2.24
C PRO A 338 -18.06 8.08 1.22
N LEU A 339 -16.80 7.91 1.62
CA LEU A 339 -15.73 7.28 0.85
C LEU A 339 -15.19 6.09 1.65
N PRO A 340 -14.62 5.07 0.99
CA PRO A 340 -14.39 4.94 -0.46
C PRO A 340 -15.56 4.36 -1.26
N ALA A 341 -16.55 3.74 -0.62
CA ALA A 341 -17.68 3.08 -1.27
C ALA A 341 -19.02 3.50 -0.62
N GLY A 342 -19.19 4.80 -0.39
CA GLY A 342 -20.45 5.33 0.09
C GLY A 342 -21.54 5.33 -0.98
N GLU A 343 -22.77 5.49 -0.50
CA GLU A 343 -24.00 5.47 -1.28
C GLU A 343 -24.49 6.88 -1.61
N GLU A 344 -25.64 6.96 -2.30
CA GLU A 344 -26.24 8.21 -2.73
C GLU A 344 -27.07 8.90 -1.63
N GLU A 345 -27.34 8.25 -0.50
CA GLU A 345 -28.06 8.89 0.60
C GLU A 345 -27.17 9.83 1.41
N LEU A 346 -27.80 10.75 2.14
CA LEU A 346 -27.11 11.73 2.96
C LEU A 346 -26.34 11.05 4.12
N TYR A 347 -25.11 11.50 4.34
CA TYR A 347 -24.33 11.16 5.52
C TYR A 347 -24.31 12.36 6.49
N THR A 348 -24.50 12.07 7.77
CA THR A 348 -24.28 13.05 8.84
C THR A 348 -22.99 12.66 9.57
N VAL A 349 -22.02 13.58 9.58
CA VAL A 349 -20.74 13.40 10.26
C VAL A 349 -20.65 14.38 11.42
N ARG A 350 -20.28 13.89 12.59
CA ARG A 350 -20.13 14.69 13.81
C ARG A 350 -18.68 14.61 14.26
N HIS A 351 -17.96 15.72 14.19
CA HIS A 351 -16.63 15.85 14.77
C HIS A 351 -16.76 16.40 16.19
N GLY A 352 -16.40 15.58 17.18
CA GLY A 352 -16.37 15.95 18.58
C GLY A 352 -14.95 15.91 19.16
N ALA A 353 -14.81 16.39 20.40
CA ALA A 353 -13.55 16.29 21.12
C ALA A 353 -13.25 14.84 21.51
N GLY A 354 -12.32 14.20 20.78
CA GLY A 354 -11.86 12.83 21.05
C GLY A 354 -12.58 11.74 20.24
N TYR A 355 -13.55 12.11 19.39
CA TYR A 355 -14.29 11.15 18.57
C TYR A 355 -14.84 11.77 17.27
N THR A 356 -15.16 10.92 16.31
CA THR A 356 -15.98 11.25 15.14
C THR A 356 -17.07 10.19 14.96
N ILE A 357 -18.30 10.63 14.68
CA ILE A 357 -19.44 9.75 14.39
C ILE A 357 -19.86 9.95 12.94
N PHE A 358 -20.06 8.86 12.20
CA PHE A 358 -20.74 8.84 10.92
C PHE A 358 -22.09 8.18 11.09
N GLU A 359 -23.14 8.82 10.61
CA GLU A 359 -24.52 8.33 10.64
C GLU A 359 -25.05 8.26 9.22
N HIS A 360 -25.64 7.12 8.87
CA HIS A 360 -26.12 6.86 7.52
C HIS A 360 -27.24 5.81 7.54
N GLU A 361 -28.25 6.01 6.69
CA GLU A 361 -29.31 5.03 6.46
C GLU A 361 -29.31 4.64 4.98
N SER A 362 -29.07 3.37 4.71
CA SER A 362 -29.16 2.79 3.36
C SER A 362 -29.41 1.29 3.46
N HIS A 363 -29.81 0.67 2.35
CA HIS A 363 -30.01 -0.78 2.27
C HIS A 363 -30.96 -1.35 3.35
N GLY A 364 -31.88 -0.57 3.92
CA GLY A 364 -32.73 -1.01 5.04
C GLY A 364 -31.99 -1.16 6.37
N LEU A 365 -30.86 -0.48 6.54
CA LEU A 365 -30.02 -0.50 7.72
C LEU A 365 -29.73 0.93 8.18
N ALA A 366 -30.04 1.22 9.44
CA ALA A 366 -29.56 2.42 10.11
C ALA A 366 -28.20 2.12 10.74
N GLN A 367 -27.18 2.87 10.32
CA GLN A 367 -25.77 2.58 10.58
C GLN A 367 -25.15 3.77 11.31
N SER A 368 -24.39 3.50 12.37
CA SER A 368 -23.59 4.50 13.06
C SER A 368 -22.18 3.95 13.27
N LEU A 369 -21.18 4.66 12.74
CA LEU A 369 -19.76 4.35 12.94
C LEU A 369 -19.14 5.41 13.83
N THR A 370 -18.71 5.03 15.03
CA THR A 370 -17.98 5.90 15.95
C THR A 370 -16.50 5.52 15.98
N LEU A 371 -15.64 6.50 15.73
CA LEU A 371 -14.19 6.38 15.79
C LEU A 371 -13.66 7.21 16.96
N PHE A 372 -12.91 6.58 17.85
CA PHE A 372 -12.28 7.27 18.99
C PHE A 372 -11.00 6.56 19.41
N ALA A 373 -10.17 7.21 20.22
CA ALA A 373 -8.95 6.61 20.77
C ALA A 373 -9.05 6.50 22.30
N SER A 374 -8.38 5.50 22.88
CA SER A 374 -8.27 5.39 24.34
C SER A 374 -7.32 6.49 24.87
N PRO A 375 -7.70 7.20 25.96
CA PRO A 375 -6.79 8.12 26.64
C PRO A 375 -5.61 7.44 27.33
N GLU A 376 -5.77 6.16 27.68
CA GLU A 376 -4.81 5.38 28.49
C GLU A 376 -3.98 4.43 27.64
N ASP A 377 -4.60 3.81 26.64
CA ASP A 377 -4.00 2.76 25.82
C ASP A 377 -3.73 3.27 24.39
N PRO A 378 -2.65 2.81 23.72
CA PRO A 378 -2.31 3.21 22.35
C PRO A 378 -3.19 2.49 21.32
N VAL A 379 -4.50 2.68 21.43
CA VAL A 379 -5.51 2.02 20.61
C VAL A 379 -6.57 2.99 20.09
N LYS A 380 -6.96 2.75 18.85
CA LYS A 380 -8.14 3.28 18.18
C LYS A 380 -9.24 2.23 18.27
N ILE A 381 -10.43 2.69 18.63
CA ILE A 381 -11.64 1.88 18.69
C ILE A 381 -12.55 2.32 17.54
N ILE A 382 -13.00 1.33 16.79
CA ILE A 382 -13.87 1.45 15.63
C ILE A 382 -15.16 0.74 16.01
N HIS A 383 -16.16 1.52 16.45
CA HIS A 383 -17.43 1.02 16.94
C HIS A 383 -18.49 1.16 15.86
N LEU A 384 -18.99 0.04 15.35
CA LEU A 384 -20.09 0.03 14.41
C LEU A 384 -21.35 -0.44 15.12
N ARG A 385 -22.42 0.35 15.00
CA ARG A 385 -23.77 -0.01 15.40
C ARG A 385 -24.65 -0.12 14.16
N VAL A 386 -25.32 -1.26 13.98
CA VAL A 386 -26.20 -1.50 12.83
C VAL A 386 -27.58 -1.93 13.33
N LYS A 387 -28.62 -1.25 12.85
CA LYS A 387 -30.01 -1.60 13.12
C LYS A 387 -30.72 -2.01 11.83
N ASN A 388 -31.35 -3.17 11.85
CA ASN A 388 -32.22 -3.61 10.77
C ASN A 388 -33.57 -2.89 10.83
N THR A 389 -33.90 -2.10 9.80
CA THR A 389 -35.15 -1.34 9.73
C THR A 389 -36.24 -2.06 8.96
N TRP A 390 -35.92 -3.20 8.34
CA TRP A 390 -36.88 -4.05 7.64
C TRP A 390 -37.51 -5.10 8.54
N ASP A 391 -38.52 -5.77 7.99
CA ASP A 391 -39.38 -6.77 8.62
C ASP A 391 -38.87 -8.22 8.47
N HIS A 392 -37.70 -8.42 7.87
CA HIS A 392 -37.08 -9.72 7.68
C HIS A 392 -35.61 -9.73 8.13
N THR A 393 -35.10 -10.91 8.45
CA THR A 393 -33.72 -11.12 8.90
C THR A 393 -32.72 -10.74 7.80
N ARG A 394 -31.61 -10.12 8.20
CA ARG A 394 -30.52 -9.70 7.30
C ARG A 394 -29.20 -10.29 7.76
N ARG A 395 -28.38 -10.72 6.79
CA ARG A 395 -27.06 -11.29 7.02
C ARG A 395 -26.01 -10.37 6.45
N ILE A 396 -25.29 -9.69 7.34
CA ILE A 396 -24.31 -8.68 6.96
C ILE A 396 -22.93 -9.14 7.40
N THR A 397 -21.93 -8.98 6.55
CA THR A 397 -20.53 -9.15 6.94
C THR A 397 -19.88 -7.78 7.05
N ALA A 398 -19.37 -7.45 8.23
CA ALA A 398 -18.55 -6.26 8.46
C ALA A 398 -17.07 -6.62 8.26
N THR A 399 -16.36 -5.84 7.44
CA THR A 399 -14.95 -6.10 7.09
C THR A 399 -14.09 -4.87 7.36
N GLN A 400 -13.27 -4.91 8.40
CA GLN A 400 -12.31 -3.85 8.68
C GLN A 400 -11.02 -4.09 7.89
N TYR A 401 -10.63 -3.12 7.07
CA TYR A 401 -9.39 -3.09 6.30
C TYR A 401 -8.44 -2.02 6.84
N VAL A 402 -7.16 -2.38 6.94
CA VAL A 402 -6.05 -1.53 7.39
C VAL A 402 -4.84 -1.79 6.49
N GLU A 403 -4.34 -0.77 5.80
CA GLU A 403 -3.09 -0.83 5.04
C GLU A 403 -1.88 -0.55 5.97
N TRP A 404 -0.96 -1.51 6.10
CA TRP A 404 0.14 -1.37 7.06
C TRP A 404 1.28 -0.49 6.53
N VAL A 405 1.69 0.51 7.31
CA VAL A 405 2.88 1.33 7.04
C VAL A 405 4.01 1.01 8.02
N LEU A 406 3.75 1.01 9.33
CA LEU A 406 4.73 0.76 10.39
C LEU A 406 6.06 1.53 10.22
N GLY A 407 5.95 2.81 9.84
CA GLY A 407 7.10 3.64 9.48
C GLY A 407 6.71 4.93 8.76
N LEU A 408 7.53 5.34 7.80
CA LEU A 408 7.33 6.57 7.03
C LEU A 408 6.27 6.39 5.95
N THR A 409 6.47 5.47 5.00
CA THR A 409 5.52 5.26 3.89
C THR A 409 5.34 3.77 3.64
N HIS A 410 4.19 3.41 3.06
CA HIS A 410 3.90 2.03 2.67
C HIS A 410 5.02 1.49 1.76
N ALA A 411 5.33 2.18 0.65
CA ALA A 411 6.32 1.72 -0.32
C ALA A 411 7.76 1.54 0.23
N ALA A 412 8.12 2.27 1.29
CA ALA A 412 9.42 2.11 1.94
C ALA A 412 9.43 0.93 2.92
N SER A 413 8.31 0.68 3.60
CA SER A 413 8.24 -0.25 4.73
C SER A 413 7.67 -1.62 4.36
N GLN A 414 6.84 -1.69 3.32
CA GLN A 414 6.17 -2.89 2.80
C GLN A 414 7.06 -4.15 2.79
N PRO A 415 8.32 -4.12 2.29
CA PRO A 415 9.15 -5.33 2.20
C PRO A 415 9.56 -5.92 3.55
N PHE A 416 9.46 -5.11 4.62
CA PHE A 416 9.99 -5.40 5.94
C PHE A 416 8.92 -5.70 6.98
N ILE A 417 7.64 -5.55 6.60
CA ILE A 417 6.53 -5.84 7.49
C ILE A 417 6.30 -7.35 7.51
N ILE A 418 6.28 -7.90 8.72
CA ILE A 418 6.08 -9.33 8.98
C ILE A 418 4.70 -9.49 9.60
N PRO A 419 3.69 -9.96 8.84
CA PRO A 419 2.37 -10.25 9.38
C PRO A 419 2.38 -11.59 10.12
N GLU A 420 1.59 -11.67 11.20
CA GLU A 420 1.35 -12.88 11.99
C GLU A 420 -0.11 -12.90 12.43
N PHE A 421 -0.67 -14.08 12.71
CA PHE A 421 -1.98 -14.21 13.35
C PHE A 421 -1.85 -15.02 14.62
N ASP A 422 -2.31 -14.46 15.74
CA ASP A 422 -2.41 -15.14 17.02
C ASP A 422 -3.83 -15.73 17.18
N PRO A 423 -4.01 -17.07 17.08
CA PRO A 423 -5.32 -17.69 17.20
C PRO A 423 -5.88 -17.66 18.63
N SER A 424 -5.03 -17.52 19.65
CA SER A 424 -5.47 -17.50 21.05
C SER A 424 -6.12 -16.16 21.45
N ARG A 425 -5.77 -15.10 20.72
CA ARG A 425 -6.26 -13.73 20.93
C ARG A 425 -7.12 -13.22 19.77
N GLU A 426 -7.31 -14.03 18.72
CA GLU A 426 -8.01 -13.65 17.49
C GLU A 426 -7.52 -12.28 16.97
N CYS A 427 -6.21 -12.21 16.73
CA CYS A 427 -5.52 -10.94 16.49
C CYS A 427 -4.57 -11.05 15.30
N LEU A 428 -4.72 -10.16 14.33
CA LEU A 428 -3.73 -9.94 13.26
C LEU A 428 -2.65 -9.01 13.79
N LEU A 429 -1.42 -9.48 13.78
CA LEU A 429 -0.23 -8.79 14.24
C LEU A 429 0.65 -8.40 13.06
N ALA A 430 1.41 -7.32 13.21
CA ALA A 430 2.43 -6.91 12.26
C ALA A 430 3.62 -6.28 12.98
N THR A 431 4.83 -6.63 12.54
CA THR A 431 6.09 -6.07 13.06
C THR A 431 6.95 -5.55 11.92
N ASN A 432 7.82 -4.57 12.20
CA ASN A 432 8.79 -4.06 11.23
C ASN A 432 10.18 -3.94 11.89
N PRO A 433 11.01 -4.99 11.83
CA PRO A 433 12.36 -4.97 12.41
C PRO A 433 13.28 -3.93 11.77
N TYR A 434 12.99 -3.52 10.52
CA TYR A 434 13.81 -2.57 9.77
C TYR A 434 13.66 -1.14 10.28
N ASN A 435 12.52 -0.81 10.89
CA ASN A 435 12.29 0.46 11.56
C ASN A 435 12.97 0.49 12.94
N THR A 436 14.26 0.82 12.96
CA THR A 436 15.14 0.67 14.14
C THR A 436 14.60 1.26 15.44
N GLU A 437 13.98 2.44 15.40
CA GLU A 437 13.47 3.11 16.61
C GLU A 437 12.22 2.41 17.20
N PHE A 438 11.47 1.71 16.36
CA PHE A 438 10.20 1.06 16.72
C PHE A 438 10.22 -0.46 16.52
N ALA A 439 11.39 -1.07 16.30
CA ALA A 439 11.54 -2.47 15.91
C ALA A 439 10.96 -3.48 16.91
N GLY A 440 10.89 -3.11 18.20
CA GLY A 440 10.32 -3.93 19.26
C GLY A 440 8.81 -3.83 19.43
N ARG A 441 8.12 -3.04 18.59
CA ARG A 441 6.68 -2.79 18.70
C ARG A 441 5.88 -3.70 17.80
N VAL A 442 4.72 -4.11 18.28
CA VAL A 442 3.79 -4.97 17.54
C VAL A 442 2.52 -4.18 17.26
N ALA A 443 2.25 -3.89 16.00
CA ALA A 443 0.97 -3.34 15.58
C ALA A 443 -0.06 -4.47 15.50
N PHE A 444 -1.33 -4.15 15.73
CA PHE A 444 -2.36 -5.17 15.73
C PHE A 444 -3.74 -4.66 15.28
N LEU A 445 -4.53 -5.56 14.73
CA LEU A 445 -5.96 -5.43 14.49
C LEU A 445 -6.68 -6.62 15.12
N THR A 446 -7.72 -6.36 15.91
CA THR A 446 -8.57 -7.40 16.53
C THR A 446 -10.03 -6.92 16.58
N THR A 447 -10.92 -7.81 17.03
CA THR A 447 -12.34 -7.56 17.20
C THR A 447 -12.86 -8.28 18.45
N CYS A 448 -13.99 -7.82 18.99
CA CYS A 448 -14.66 -8.48 20.12
C CYS A 448 -15.48 -9.71 19.72
N ASP A 449 -15.81 -9.83 18.44
CA ASP A 449 -16.66 -10.90 17.90
C ASP A 449 -15.83 -11.98 17.20
N PRO A 450 -16.33 -13.22 17.12
CA PRO A 450 -15.60 -14.30 16.45
C PRO A 450 -15.25 -13.95 15.00
N ILE A 451 -13.99 -14.12 14.64
CA ILE A 451 -13.51 -13.83 13.28
C ILE A 451 -14.14 -14.80 12.27
N HIS A 452 -14.85 -14.25 11.29
CA HIS A 452 -15.39 -14.97 10.15
C HIS A 452 -14.35 -15.23 9.05
N GLY A 453 -13.51 -14.23 8.78
CA GLY A 453 -12.52 -14.26 7.70
C GLY A 453 -11.39 -13.28 7.97
N LEU A 454 -10.21 -13.57 7.43
CA LEU A 454 -9.05 -12.71 7.58
C LEU A 454 -8.11 -12.81 6.36
N THR A 455 -7.33 -11.77 6.12
CA THR A 455 -6.13 -11.81 5.27
C THR A 455 -5.17 -10.70 5.69
N ALA A 456 -3.89 -10.87 5.37
CA ALA A 456 -2.85 -9.87 5.48
C ALA A 456 -2.19 -9.55 4.13
N ASP A 457 -2.81 -9.99 3.01
CA ASP A 457 -2.37 -9.66 1.65
C ASP A 457 -3.31 -8.62 1.01
N ARG A 458 -2.78 -7.42 0.81
CA ARG A 458 -3.45 -6.28 0.18
C ARG A 458 -3.77 -6.54 -1.28
N LEU A 459 -2.92 -7.27 -2.00
CA LEU A 459 -3.16 -7.65 -3.39
C LEU A 459 -4.31 -8.65 -3.49
N GLU A 460 -4.42 -9.58 -2.55
CA GLU A 460 -5.56 -10.49 -2.43
C GLU A 460 -6.87 -9.71 -2.22
N PHE A 461 -6.86 -8.78 -1.25
CA PHE A 461 -8.05 -8.03 -0.85
C PHE A 461 -8.54 -7.06 -1.92
N ILE A 462 -7.67 -6.12 -2.31
CA ILE A 462 -8.00 -5.07 -3.30
C ILE A 462 -8.09 -5.67 -4.70
N GLY A 463 -7.21 -6.62 -5.03
CA GLY A 463 -7.06 -7.18 -6.36
C GLY A 463 -6.10 -6.40 -7.24
N ARG A 464 -5.53 -7.08 -8.24
CA ARG A 464 -4.70 -6.43 -9.27
C ARG A 464 -5.54 -5.43 -10.06
N ASN A 465 -5.09 -4.18 -10.13
CA ASN A 465 -5.84 -3.06 -10.70
C ASN A 465 -7.20 -2.82 -10.01
N GLY A 466 -7.37 -3.29 -8.78
CA GLY A 466 -8.55 -3.03 -7.97
C GLY A 466 -8.52 -1.64 -7.34
N SER A 467 -9.57 -1.32 -6.59
CA SER A 467 -9.67 -0.05 -5.86
C SER A 467 -10.38 -0.22 -4.53
N MET A 468 -10.11 0.70 -3.60
CA MET A 468 -10.82 0.78 -2.31
C MET A 468 -12.34 0.97 -2.48
N ARG A 469 -12.82 1.48 -3.62
CA ARG A 469 -14.26 1.60 -3.88
C ARG A 469 -14.92 0.25 -4.14
N SER A 470 -14.17 -0.73 -4.64
CA SER A 470 -14.71 -2.07 -4.89
C SER A 470 -13.61 -3.12 -4.80
N PRO A 471 -13.24 -3.52 -3.57
CA PRO A 471 -12.23 -4.55 -3.34
C PRO A 471 -12.64 -5.87 -4.00
N ALA A 472 -11.72 -6.49 -4.74
CA ALA A 472 -12.00 -7.70 -5.49
C ALA A 472 -12.38 -8.89 -4.58
N ALA A 473 -11.84 -8.96 -3.36
CA ALA A 473 -12.14 -10.05 -2.43
C ALA A 473 -13.57 -10.02 -1.90
N LEU A 474 -14.17 -8.84 -1.74
CA LEU A 474 -15.55 -8.72 -1.25
C LEU A 474 -16.60 -9.19 -2.26
N ARG A 475 -16.21 -9.40 -3.52
CA ARG A 475 -17.04 -10.02 -4.57
C ARG A 475 -16.91 -11.55 -4.65
N ARG A 476 -16.12 -12.15 -3.76
CA ARG A 476 -15.87 -13.60 -3.68
C ARG A 476 -16.65 -14.19 -2.51
N ILE A 477 -16.73 -15.51 -2.46
CA ILE A 477 -17.36 -16.22 -1.35
C ILE A 477 -16.68 -16.03 0.02
N GLY A 478 -15.44 -15.51 0.06
CA GLY A 478 -14.70 -15.23 1.28
C GLY A 478 -13.26 -14.77 1.00
N LEU A 479 -12.46 -14.71 2.06
CA LEU A 479 -11.02 -14.39 2.01
C LEU A 479 -10.17 -15.67 1.94
N GLU A 480 -9.00 -15.60 1.30
CA GLU A 480 -8.08 -16.73 1.09
C GLU A 480 -7.16 -16.99 2.30
N ARG A 481 -7.20 -16.14 3.34
CA ARG A 481 -6.39 -16.27 4.57
C ARG A 481 -4.89 -16.26 4.33
N ARG A 482 -4.42 -15.38 3.44
CA ARG A 482 -2.98 -15.18 3.19
C ARG A 482 -2.35 -14.37 4.31
N ILE A 483 -1.33 -14.92 4.96
CA ILE A 483 -0.57 -14.29 6.04
C ILE A 483 0.91 -14.57 5.83
N THR A 484 1.41 -14.21 4.64
CA THR A 484 2.74 -14.60 4.21
C THR A 484 3.68 -13.39 4.24
N PRO A 485 4.78 -13.42 5.00
CA PRO A 485 5.80 -12.38 4.91
C PRO A 485 6.33 -12.20 3.48
N GLY A 486 6.52 -10.93 3.09
CA GLY A 486 6.95 -10.53 1.74
C GLY A 486 5.82 -10.23 0.75
N GLU A 487 4.57 -10.58 1.07
CA GLU A 487 3.40 -10.08 0.32
C GLU A 487 3.16 -8.58 0.59
N ASP A 488 2.17 -8.00 -0.07
CA ASP A 488 1.78 -6.60 0.14
C ASP A 488 0.95 -6.51 1.44
N PRO A 489 1.47 -5.97 2.55
CA PRO A 489 0.94 -6.18 3.88
C PRO A 489 -0.29 -5.31 4.16
N CYS A 490 -1.34 -5.93 4.65
CA CYS A 490 -2.50 -5.27 5.25
C CYS A 490 -2.97 -6.05 6.48
N ALA A 491 -4.02 -5.58 7.13
CA ALA A 491 -4.83 -6.40 8.02
C ALA A 491 -6.30 -6.26 7.62
N VAL A 492 -6.93 -7.40 7.40
CA VAL A 492 -8.36 -7.49 7.09
C VAL A 492 -8.99 -8.48 8.05
N LEU A 493 -10.02 -8.05 8.78
CA LEU A 493 -10.84 -8.91 9.61
C LEU A 493 -12.31 -8.80 9.21
N GLN A 494 -12.99 -9.93 9.14
CA GLN A 494 -14.42 -10.02 8.87
C GLN A 494 -15.16 -10.58 10.09
N VAL A 495 -16.32 -9.98 10.37
CA VAL A 495 -17.28 -10.42 11.39
C VAL A 495 -18.64 -10.57 10.74
N HIS A 496 -19.39 -11.62 11.10
CA HIS A 496 -20.73 -11.86 10.59
C HIS A 496 -21.80 -11.35 11.57
N LEU A 497 -22.84 -10.73 11.03
CA LEU A 497 -23.97 -10.15 11.74
C LEU A 497 -25.28 -10.77 11.24
N ASP A 498 -25.98 -11.48 12.11
CA ASP A 498 -27.33 -12.03 11.86
C ASP A 498 -28.41 -11.12 12.50
N LEU A 499 -28.84 -10.10 11.76
CA LEU A 499 -29.76 -9.08 12.25
C LEU A 499 -31.22 -9.50 12.09
N GLN A 500 -31.91 -9.80 13.20
CA GLN A 500 -33.36 -10.01 13.20
C GLN A 500 -34.13 -8.71 12.85
N PRO A 501 -35.41 -8.81 12.41
CA PRO A 501 -36.23 -7.63 12.15
C PRO A 501 -36.26 -6.66 13.33
N GLY A 502 -35.92 -5.39 13.09
CA GLY A 502 -35.87 -4.36 14.14
C GLY A 502 -34.69 -4.47 15.13
N ALA A 503 -33.87 -5.52 15.05
CA ALA A 503 -32.75 -5.74 15.96
C ALA A 503 -31.61 -4.77 15.69
N THR A 504 -30.79 -4.54 16.73
CA THR A 504 -29.59 -3.72 16.68
C THR A 504 -28.43 -4.51 17.24
N GLU A 505 -27.34 -4.56 16.49
CA GLU A 505 -26.08 -5.20 16.90
C GLU A 505 -24.97 -4.15 16.93
N GLU A 506 -23.99 -4.38 17.79
CA GLU A 506 -22.82 -3.53 17.96
C GLU A 506 -21.55 -4.36 17.89
N ILE A 507 -20.59 -3.91 17.08
CA ILE A 507 -19.29 -4.57 16.92
C ILE A 507 -18.18 -3.56 17.12
N TYR A 508 -17.05 -4.06 17.58
CA TYR A 508 -15.85 -3.27 17.81
C TYR A 508 -14.68 -3.89 17.06
N PHE A 509 -13.96 -3.06 16.30
CA PHE A 509 -12.60 -3.35 15.88
C PHE A 509 -11.63 -2.47 16.67
N ILE A 510 -10.46 -3.02 16.98
CA ILE A 510 -9.44 -2.34 17.77
C ILE A 510 -8.15 -2.37 16.97
N LEU A 511 -7.63 -1.19 16.62
CA LEU A 511 -6.36 -0.98 15.92
C LEU A 511 -5.38 -0.32 16.87
N GLY A 512 -4.19 -0.86 17.04
CA GLY A 512 -3.21 -0.30 17.96
C GLY A 512 -1.78 -0.75 17.72
N GLN A 513 -0.88 -0.32 18.61
CA GLN A 513 0.49 -0.81 18.64
C GLN A 513 1.02 -0.84 20.09
N GLY A 514 1.56 -1.99 20.50
CA GLY A 514 2.07 -2.28 21.84
C GLY A 514 3.56 -2.56 21.85
#